data_AF-A0A0C3QU86-F1
#
_entry.id   AF-A0A0C3QU86-F1
#
_cell.length_a   1.000
_cell.length_b   1.000
_cell.length_c   1.000
_cell.angle_alpha   90.00
_cell.angle_beta   90.00
_cell.angle_gamma   90.00
#
_symmetry.space_group_name_H-M   'P 1'
#
loop_
_entity.id
_entity.type
_entity.pdbx_description
1 polymer ?
#
loop_
_entity_poly.entity_id
_entity_poly.type
_entity_poly.pdbx_seq_one_letter_code
_entity_poly.pdbx_strand_id
1 'polypeptide(L)'
;MDSKNNEFPPRLAELLTSYEGVSLSALDNLKLLAALAAQAELGCECLELSNEPRAIYVANWDGHWFDCGFSNAYSAEIRPMARPVEAQLATARRVEVPLLNAQQLSFMCMQYAHFDHC
;
A
#
# COMPACT_ATOMS: atom_id res chain seq x y z
N MET A 1 -21.65 15.86 -5.72
CA MET A 1 -20.25 16.20 -6.04
C MET A 1 -19.43 15.73 -4.86
N ASP A 2 -18.96 14.50 -5.01
CA ASP A 2 -18.70 13.51 -3.98
C ASP A 2 -17.45 13.85 -3.17
N SER A 3 -17.64 14.24 -1.91
CA SER A 3 -16.57 14.56 -0.96
C SER A 3 -16.15 13.34 -0.12
N LYS A 4 -16.15 12.13 -0.70
CA LYS A 4 -15.77 10.91 0.04
C LYS A 4 -14.75 10.15 -0.78
N ASN A 5 -13.46 10.34 -0.48
CA ASN A 5 -12.40 9.35 -0.76
C ASN A 5 -11.06 9.72 -0.11
N ASN A 6 -11.08 10.32 1.09
CA ASN A 6 -9.87 10.63 1.85
C ASN A 6 -9.65 9.69 3.06
N GLU A 7 -10.43 8.62 3.16
CA GLU A 7 -10.43 7.73 4.32
C GLU A 7 -10.23 6.28 3.86
N PHE A 8 -9.58 5.49 4.70
CA PHE A 8 -9.48 4.05 4.48
C PHE A 8 -10.89 3.41 4.56
N PRO A 9 -11.22 2.43 3.71
CA PRO A 9 -12.45 1.67 3.88
C PRO A 9 -12.42 0.98 5.25
N PRO A 10 -13.57 0.84 5.96
CA PRO A 10 -13.59 0.38 7.35
C PRO A 10 -12.83 -0.92 7.57
N ARG A 11 -12.98 -1.86 6.63
CA ARG A 11 -12.30 -3.16 6.70
C ARG A 11 -10.77 -3.04 6.62
N LEU A 12 -10.26 -2.16 5.75
CA LEU A 12 -8.83 -1.93 5.65
C LEU A 12 -8.31 -1.19 6.89
N ALA A 13 -9.07 -0.22 7.42
CA ALA A 13 -8.72 0.47 8.66
C ALA A 13 -8.59 -0.50 9.84
N GLU A 14 -9.55 -1.43 10.01
CA GLU A 14 -9.46 -2.49 11.03
C GLU A 14 -8.18 -3.32 10.88
N LEU A 15 -7.86 -3.75 9.66
CA LEU A 15 -6.68 -4.57 9.38
C LEU A 15 -5.36 -3.83 9.61
N LEU A 16 -5.32 -2.52 9.32
CA LEU A 16 -4.14 -1.67 9.51
C LEU A 16 -3.85 -1.36 10.98
N THR A 17 -4.83 -1.51 11.89
CA THR A 17 -4.66 -1.28 13.34
C THR A 17 -3.45 -2.05 13.92
N SER A 18 -3.18 -3.26 13.43
CA SER A 18 -2.03 -4.08 13.89
C SER A 18 -0.67 -3.61 13.38
N TYR A 19 -0.65 -2.60 12.51
CA TYR A 19 0.53 -2.08 11.83
C TYR A 19 0.69 -0.55 12.04
N GLU A 20 -0.11 0.05 12.93
CA GLU A 20 0.02 1.46 13.27
C GLU A 20 1.41 1.77 13.82
N GLY A 21 2.02 2.85 13.31
CA GLY A 21 3.36 3.29 13.72
C GLY A 21 4.52 2.58 13.03
N VAL A 22 4.27 1.56 12.19
CA VAL A 22 5.33 0.94 11.37
C VAL A 22 5.61 1.82 10.15
N SER A 23 6.86 2.23 9.97
CA SER A 23 7.29 2.97 8.77
C SER A 23 7.95 2.03 7.77
N LEU A 24 7.18 1.57 6.79
CA LEU A 24 7.64 0.62 5.77
C LEU A 24 8.19 1.34 4.53
N SER A 25 8.99 0.63 3.73
CA SER A 25 9.29 1.08 2.37
C SER A 25 8.02 1.10 1.50
N ALA A 26 8.03 1.87 0.41
CA ALA A 26 6.88 1.93 -0.49
C ALA A 26 6.52 0.56 -1.11
N LEU A 27 7.53 -0.28 -1.36
CA LEU A 27 7.32 -1.65 -1.83
C LEU A 27 6.75 -2.56 -0.74
N ASP A 28 7.15 -2.38 0.51
CA ASP A 28 6.62 -3.16 1.62
C ASP A 28 5.19 -2.74 1.98
N ASN A 29 4.83 -1.48 1.77
CA ASN A 29 3.44 -1.01 1.78
C ASN A 29 2.57 -1.75 0.75
N LEU A 30 3.05 -1.96 -0.49
CA LEU A 30 2.33 -2.78 -1.48
C LEU A 30 2.14 -4.22 -1.00
N LYS A 31 3.19 -4.84 -0.46
CA LYS A 31 3.13 -6.21 0.07
C LYS A 31 2.12 -6.31 1.22
N LEU A 32 2.10 -5.31 2.11
CA LEU A 32 1.14 -5.23 3.21
C LEU A 32 -0.28 -5.18 2.66
N LEU A 33 -0.60 -4.24 1.77
CA LEU A 33 -1.95 -4.11 1.21
C LEU A 33 -2.40 -5.36 0.45
N ALA A 34 -1.52 -5.97 -0.35
CA ALA A 34 -1.82 -7.20 -1.06
C ALA A 34 -2.09 -8.37 -0.10
N ALA A 35 -1.31 -8.49 0.97
CA ALA A 35 -1.50 -9.53 1.98
C ALA A 35 -2.78 -9.30 2.81
N LEU A 36 -3.12 -8.04 3.13
CA LEU A 36 -4.36 -7.69 3.83
C LEU A 36 -5.59 -7.95 2.94
N ALA A 37 -5.50 -7.66 1.64
CA ALA A 37 -6.55 -8.02 0.68
C ALA A 37 -6.77 -9.52 0.62
N ALA A 38 -5.69 -10.30 0.49
CA ALA A 38 -5.77 -11.76 0.44
C ALA A 38 -6.39 -12.35 1.73
N GLN A 39 -6.03 -11.81 2.90
CA GLN A 39 -6.63 -12.19 4.19
C GLN A 39 -8.12 -11.86 4.29
N ALA A 40 -8.56 -10.80 3.60
CA ALA A 40 -9.95 -10.38 3.53
C ALA A 40 -10.72 -11.03 2.37
N GLU A 41 -10.08 -11.91 1.58
CA GLU A 41 -10.64 -12.50 0.36
C GLU A 41 -11.03 -11.44 -0.70
N LEU A 42 -10.27 -10.34 -0.75
CA LEU A 42 -10.47 -9.20 -1.66
C LEU A 42 -9.37 -9.10 -2.71
N GLY A 43 -9.66 -8.38 -3.79
CA GLY A 43 -8.70 -8.09 -4.86
C GLY A 43 -7.76 -6.95 -4.50
N CYS A 44 -6.48 -7.09 -4.82
CA CYS A 44 -5.52 -6.00 -4.76
C CYS A 44 -4.63 -6.00 -6.01
N GLU A 45 -4.70 -4.93 -6.79
CA GLU A 45 -3.80 -4.71 -7.92
C GLU A 45 -2.70 -3.72 -7.51
N CYS A 46 -1.44 -4.13 -7.70
CA CYS A 46 -0.27 -3.32 -7.37
C CYS A 46 0.35 -2.78 -8.66
N LEU A 47 0.51 -1.47 -8.76
CA LEU A 47 1.03 -0.79 -9.93
C LEU A 47 2.17 0.18 -9.56
N GLU A 48 3.07 0.38 -10.50
CA GLU A 48 4.09 1.43 -10.51
C GLU A 48 3.67 2.46 -11.56
N LEU A 49 3.36 3.68 -11.12
CA LEU A 49 3.05 4.79 -12.00
C LEU A 49 4.31 5.59 -12.28
N SER A 50 4.69 5.70 -13.54
CA SER A 50 5.80 6.55 -14.00
C SER A 50 5.37 8.02 -14.03
N ASN A 51 5.28 8.66 -12.88
CA ASN A 51 5.11 10.11 -12.79
C ASN A 51 6.48 10.77 -12.89
N GLU A 52 6.85 11.38 -14.01
CA GLU A 52 8.10 12.16 -14.06
C GLU A 52 8.05 13.29 -13.01
N PRO A 53 9.07 13.45 -12.13
CA PRO A 53 10.41 12.86 -12.19
C PRO A 53 10.62 11.57 -11.36
N ARG A 54 9.62 11.04 -10.66
CA ARG A 54 9.75 9.87 -9.77
C ARG A 54 8.54 8.95 -9.82
N ALA A 55 8.78 7.68 -10.10
CA ALA A 55 7.74 6.67 -10.05
C ALA A 55 7.18 6.50 -8.63
N ILE A 56 5.89 6.23 -8.53
CA ILE A 56 5.19 5.93 -7.28
C ILE A 56 4.58 4.54 -7.33
N TYR A 57 4.51 3.89 -6.18
CA TYR A 57 3.75 2.66 -6.02
C TYR A 57 2.33 2.98 -5.59
N VAL A 58 1.37 2.39 -6.29
CA VAL A 58 -0.04 2.53 -5.97
C VAL A 58 -0.72 1.16 -5.90
N ALA A 59 -1.71 1.04 -5.04
CA ALA A 59 -2.53 -0.15 -4.93
C ALA A 59 -4.00 0.19 -5.19
N ASN A 60 -4.66 -0.64 -5.98
CA ASN A 60 -6.12 -0.70 -6.05
C ASN A 60 -6.60 -1.87 -5.19
N TRP A 61 -7.07 -1.56 -3.99
CA TRP A 61 -7.60 -2.51 -3.02
C TRP A 61 -9.13 -2.47 -3.07
N ASP A 62 -9.74 -3.51 -3.60
CA ASP A 62 -11.20 -3.64 -3.76
C ASP A 62 -11.88 -2.38 -4.34
N GLY A 63 -11.29 -1.80 -5.39
CA GLY A 63 -11.79 -0.58 -6.04
C GLY A 63 -11.35 0.74 -5.40
N HIS A 64 -10.66 0.70 -4.26
CA HIS A 64 -10.12 1.88 -3.57
C HIS A 64 -8.64 2.06 -3.87
N TRP A 65 -8.23 3.28 -4.20
CA TRP A 65 -6.86 3.58 -4.60
C TRP A 65 -6.04 4.13 -3.44
N PHE A 66 -4.80 3.65 -3.33
CA PHE A 66 -3.86 4.05 -2.30
C PHE A 66 -2.49 4.38 -2.91
N ASP A 67 -1.93 5.51 -2.50
CA ASP A 67 -0.53 5.87 -2.72
C ASP A 67 0.32 5.21 -1.63
N CYS A 68 1.28 4.39 -2.03
CA CYS A 68 2.20 3.69 -1.13
C CYS A 68 3.55 4.42 -1.00
N GLY A 69 3.76 5.51 -1.74
CA GLY A 69 4.98 6.32 -1.77
C GLY A 69 5.81 6.15 -3.04
N PHE A 70 6.92 6.90 -3.11
CA PHE A 70 7.86 6.82 -4.23
C PHE A 70 8.55 5.45 -4.28
N SER A 71 8.83 4.95 -5.49
CA SER A 71 9.42 3.62 -5.68
C SER A 71 10.78 3.41 -5.00
N ASN A 72 11.49 4.50 -4.70
CA ASN A 72 12.76 4.51 -3.98
C ASN A 72 12.64 4.97 -2.51
N ALA A 73 11.43 5.11 -1.97
CA ALA A 73 11.22 5.50 -0.58
C ALA A 73 11.38 4.30 0.36
N TYR A 74 12.32 4.42 1.31
CA TYR A 74 12.56 3.44 2.37
C TYR A 74 11.70 3.66 3.63
N SER A 75 10.97 4.77 3.68
CA SER A 75 10.01 5.13 4.72
C SER A 75 8.89 5.91 4.05
N ALA A 76 7.72 5.29 3.91
CA ALA A 76 6.57 5.84 3.23
C ALA A 76 5.27 5.52 3.97
N GLU A 77 4.30 6.42 3.84
CA GLU A 77 2.97 6.27 4.42
C GLU A 77 1.98 5.81 3.33
N ILE A 78 1.08 4.90 3.69
CA ILE A 78 -0.06 4.55 2.83
C ILE A 78 -1.09 5.66 2.94
N ARG A 79 -1.50 6.25 1.81
CA ARG A 79 -2.48 7.33 1.79
C ARG A 79 -3.61 7.03 0.80
N PRO A 80 -4.88 7.25 1.17
CA PRO A 80 -5.98 7.22 0.21
C PRO A 80 -5.72 8.22 -0.92
N MET A 81 -5.95 7.80 -2.16
CA MET A 81 -5.80 8.66 -3.33
C MET A 81 -6.99 8.53 -4.29
N ALA A 82 -7.16 9.53 -5.14
CA ALA A 82 -8.08 9.42 -6.27
C ALA A 82 -7.56 8.38 -7.27
N ARG A 83 -8.48 7.78 -8.03
CA ARG A 83 -8.12 6.87 -9.14
C ARG A 83 -7.15 7.58 -10.10
N PRO A 84 -6.01 6.96 -10.45
CA PRO A 84 -5.11 7.51 -11.46
C PRO A 84 -5.82 7.70 -12.79
N VAL A 85 -5.43 8.73 -13.56
CA VAL A 85 -6.05 8.98 -14.86
C VAL A 85 -5.68 7.86 -15.85
N GLU A 86 -6.53 7.62 -16.85
CA GLU A 86 -6.34 6.54 -17.83
C GLU A 86 -4.96 6.60 -18.52
N ALA A 87 -4.43 7.81 -18.77
CA ALA A 87 -3.10 7.98 -19.34
C ALA A 87 -1.98 7.43 -18.42
N GLN A 88 -2.11 7.60 -17.11
CA GLN A 88 -1.16 7.04 -16.13
C GLN A 88 -1.29 5.53 -16.09
N LEU A 89 -2.53 5.00 -16.04
CA LEU A 89 -2.81 3.56 -16.03
C LEU A 89 -2.33 2.87 -17.31
N ALA A 90 -2.44 3.51 -18.48
CA ALA A 90 -1.98 2.97 -19.75
C ALA A 90 -0.45 2.77 -19.80
N THR A 91 0.29 3.58 -19.03
CA THR A 91 1.75 3.48 -18.89
C THR A 91 2.19 2.80 -17.60
N ALA A 92 1.23 2.37 -16.77
CA ALA A 92 1.52 1.77 -15.48
C ALA A 92 2.13 0.39 -15.67
N ARG A 93 3.11 0.08 -14.82
CA ARG A 93 3.70 -1.25 -14.78
C ARG A 93 3.09 -2.01 -13.61
N ARG A 94 2.62 -3.23 -13.88
CA ARG A 94 2.18 -4.13 -12.81
C ARG A 94 3.36 -4.60 -11.97
N VAL A 95 3.20 -4.50 -10.66
CA VAL A 95 4.20 -4.93 -9.68
C VAL A 95 3.72 -6.23 -9.06
N GLU A 96 4.43 -7.32 -9.35
CA GLU A 96 4.16 -8.59 -8.69
C GLU A 96 4.81 -8.59 -7.30
N VAL A 97 3.96 -8.59 -6.27
CA VAL A 97 4.38 -8.70 -4.89
C VAL A 97 4.09 -10.11 -4.36
N PRO A 98 5.01 -10.72 -3.59
CA PRO A 98 4.73 -12.01 -2.96
C PRO A 98 3.59 -11.85 -1.95
N LEU A 99 2.62 -12.75 -1.99
CA LEU A 99 1.57 -12.82 -0.97
C LEU A 99 2.18 -13.31 0.34
N LEU A 100 2.23 -12.43 1.33
CA LEU A 100 2.78 -12.70 2.64
C LEU A 100 1.68 -13.20 3.58
N ASN A 101 1.97 -14.24 4.36
CA ASN A 101 1.11 -14.63 5.48
C ASN A 101 1.37 -13.75 6.72
N ALA A 102 0.55 -13.90 7.76
CA ALA A 102 0.66 -13.11 8.99
C ALA A 102 2.06 -13.19 9.63
N GLN A 103 2.71 -14.36 9.64
CA GLN A 103 4.05 -14.52 10.20
C GLN A 103 5.11 -13.75 9.39
N GLN A 104 5.03 -13.80 8.06
CA GLN A 104 5.92 -13.06 7.17
C GLN A 104 5.71 -11.54 7.27
N LEU A 105 4.46 -11.08 7.42
CA LEU A 105 4.16 -9.68 7.68
C LEU A 105 4.77 -9.19 8.99
N SER A 106 4.67 -9.98 10.07
CA SER A 106 5.31 -9.63 11.34
C SER A 106 6.82 -9.50 11.22
N PHE A 107 7.49 -10.41 10.50
CA PHE A 107 8.93 -10.32 10.24
C PHE A 107 9.31 -9.12 9.37
N MET A 108 8.47 -8.77 8.39
CA MET A 108 8.67 -7.57 7.58
C MET A 108 8.57 -6.32 8.45
N CYS A 109 7.54 -6.21 9.29
CA CYS A 109 7.32 -5.03 10.14
C CYS A 109 8.36 -4.89 11.26
N MET A 110 8.86 -6.00 11.81
CA MET A 110 9.92 -5.99 12.84
C MET A 110 11.24 -5.41 12.33
N GLN A 111 11.54 -5.51 11.03
CA GLN A 111 12.73 -4.87 10.44
C GLN A 111 12.65 -3.34 10.43
N TYR A 112 11.43 -2.79 10.53
CA TYR A 112 11.16 -1.35 10.50
C TYR A 112 10.70 -0.80 11.86
N ALA A 113 10.40 -1.68 12.82
CA ALA A 113 10.26 -1.31 14.21
C ALA A 113 11.64 -0.87 14.72
N HIS A 114 11.89 0.43 14.72
CA HIS A 114 12.92 0.98 15.59
C HIS A 114 12.61 0.46 17.00
N PHE A 115 13.59 -0.23 17.61
CA PHE A 115 13.55 -0.64 19.01
C PHE A 115 13.59 0.61 19.90
N ASP A 116 12.52 1.38 19.91
CA ASP A 116 12.24 2.36 20.95
C ASP A 116 11.04 1.83 21.72
N HIS A 117 11.33 1.09 22.77
CA HIS A 117 10.64 1.05 24.07
C HIS A 117 11.10 -0.22 24.81
N CYS A 118 12.20 -0.05 25.55
CA CYS A 118 12.57 -0.92 26.67
C CYS A 118 11.81 -0.50 27.93
#